data_AF-G9KEK0-F1
#
_entry.id   AF-G9KEK0-F1
#
_cell.length_a   1.000
_cell.length_b   1.000
_cell.length_c   1.000
_cell.angle_alpha   90.00
_cell.angle_beta   90.00
_cell.angle_gamma   90.00
#
_symmetry.space_group_name_H-M   'P 1'
#
loop_
_entity.id
_entity.type
_entity.pdbx_description
1 polymer ?
#
loop_
_entity_poly.entity_id
_entity_poly.type
_entity_poly.pdbx_seq_one_letter_code
_entity_poly.pdbx_strand_id
1 'polypeptide(L)'
;LEDRDTGQVRRAQNYQKRFQNLNRHSHNNLRITRILKSLGELGLERYQAPLARFFLEETLVRGELPAVRQSALDYFVFSVRCARQRRRLLRFAWEHFRPRRKFVWGPHDKLR
;
A
#
# COMPACT_ATOMS: atom_id res chain seq x y z
N LEU A 1 5.84 -2.03 14.23
CA LEU A 1 7.01 -1.71 13.39
C LEU A 1 7.97 -2.87 13.49
N GLU A 2 8.53 -3.29 12.37
CA GLU A 2 9.65 -4.23 12.35
C GLU A 2 10.96 -3.49 12.57
N ASP A 3 11.12 -2.33 11.91
CA ASP A 3 12.28 -1.47 12.02
C ASP A 3 11.84 0.00 12.03
N ARG A 4 12.33 0.78 13.01
CA ARG A 4 11.95 2.18 13.21
C ARG A 4 12.70 3.15 12.29
N ASP A 5 13.90 2.81 11.87
CA ASP A 5 14.76 3.70 11.09
C ASP A 5 14.31 3.69 9.63
N THR A 6 14.09 2.50 9.09
CA THR A 6 13.58 2.26 7.73
C THR A 6 12.07 2.41 7.61
N GLY A 7 11.34 2.34 8.73
CA GLY A 7 9.88 2.38 8.77
C GLY A 7 9.20 1.08 8.35
N GLN A 8 9.94 -0.03 8.26
CA GLN A 8 9.38 -1.33 7.90
C GLN A 8 8.30 -1.79 8.88
N VAL A 9 7.27 -2.42 8.34
CA VAL A 9 6.14 -2.96 9.07
C VAL A 9 5.97 -4.44 8.72
N ARG A 10 5.55 -5.20 9.72
CA ARG A 10 5.16 -6.60 9.59
C ARG A 10 3.80 -6.83 10.22
N ARG A 11 3.16 -7.95 9.88
CA ARG A 11 1.97 -8.42 10.58
C ARG A 11 2.25 -8.52 12.08
N ALA A 12 1.34 -8.00 12.91
CA ALA A 12 1.36 -8.27 14.35
C ALA A 12 0.91 -9.72 14.62
N GLN A 13 1.25 -10.30 15.77
CA GLN A 13 0.88 -11.69 16.09
C GLN A 13 -0.64 -11.96 16.04
N ASN A 14 -1.44 -10.95 16.35
CA ASN A 14 -2.90 -10.98 16.36
C ASN A 14 -3.55 -10.21 15.19
N TYR A 15 -2.88 -10.15 14.03
CA TYR A 15 -3.33 -9.36 12.89
C TYR A 15 -4.67 -9.82 12.30
N GLN A 16 -5.06 -11.09 12.48
CA GLN A 16 -6.21 -11.71 11.81
C GLN A 16 -7.51 -10.94 12.09
N LYS A 17 -7.78 -10.62 13.37
CA LYS A 17 -8.97 -9.83 13.76
C LYS A 17 -8.95 -8.42 13.15
N ARG A 18 -7.77 -7.82 12.97
CA ARG A 18 -7.62 -6.51 12.34
C ARG A 18 -7.88 -6.60 10.84
N PHE A 19 -7.41 -7.65 10.18
CA PHE A 19 -7.65 -7.87 8.75
C PHE A 19 -9.12 -8.13 8.44
N GLN A 20 -9.80 -8.94 9.27
CA GLN A 20 -11.25 -9.13 9.20
C GLN A 20 -11.98 -7.79 9.29
N ASN A 21 -11.60 -6.93 10.24
CA ASN A 21 -12.17 -5.60 10.40
C ASN A 21 -11.91 -4.70 9.16
N LEU A 22 -10.70 -4.74 8.59
CA LEU A 22 -10.37 -4.01 7.37
C LEU A 22 -11.22 -4.48 6.18
N ASN A 23 -11.43 -5.79 6.03
CA ASN A 23 -12.26 -6.34 4.97
C ASN A 23 -13.75 -6.03 5.13
N ARG A 24 -14.23 -5.93 6.37
CA ARG A 24 -15.65 -5.66 6.66
C ARG A 24 -16.03 -4.18 6.54
N HIS A 25 -15.09 -3.27 6.80
CA HIS A 25 -15.39 -1.85 6.99
C HIS A 25 -14.52 -0.94 6.11
N SER A 26 -15.06 -0.59 4.93
CA SER A 26 -14.38 0.21 3.90
C SER A 26 -13.95 1.60 4.35
N HIS A 27 -14.61 2.21 5.35
CA HIS A 27 -14.20 3.50 5.89
C HIS A 27 -12.77 3.49 6.48
N ASN A 28 -12.23 2.32 6.82
CA ASN A 28 -10.84 2.19 7.24
C ASN A 28 -9.87 2.56 6.12
N ASN A 29 -10.24 2.37 4.85
CA ASN A 29 -9.42 2.80 3.72
C ASN A 29 -9.23 4.32 3.74
N LEU A 30 -10.29 5.09 4.05
CA LEU A 30 -10.19 6.54 4.20
C LEU A 30 -9.31 6.94 5.39
N ARG A 31 -9.39 6.20 6.50
CA ARG A 31 -8.52 6.43 7.67
C ARG A 31 -7.05 6.17 7.34
N ILE A 32 -6.74 5.08 6.65
CA ILE A 32 -5.38 4.74 6.22
C ILE A 32 -4.84 5.77 5.24
N THR A 33 -5.63 6.22 4.26
CA THR A 33 -5.24 7.30 3.36
C THR A 33 -4.88 8.58 4.13
N ARG A 34 -5.67 8.96 5.14
CA ARG A 34 -5.36 10.12 5.99
C ARG A 34 -4.06 9.95 6.78
N ILE A 35 -3.82 8.76 7.32
CA ILE A 35 -2.53 8.43 7.99
C ILE A 35 -1.38 8.59 7.00
N LEU A 36 -1.49 8.03 5.79
CA LEU A 36 -0.43 8.15 4.79
C LEU A 36 -0.19 9.61 4.40
N LYS A 37 -1.23 10.42 4.23
CA LYS A 37 -1.09 11.87 3.94
C LYS A 37 -0.40 12.60 5.09
N SER A 38 -0.86 12.41 6.33
CA SER A 38 -0.28 13.09 7.49
C SER A 38 1.18 12.71 7.72
N LEU A 39 1.56 11.45 7.49
CA LEU A 39 2.97 11.04 7.52
C LEU A 39 3.82 11.87 6.55
N GLY A 40 3.28 12.20 5.38
CA GLY A 40 3.98 13.05 4.42
C GLY A 40 3.97 14.54 4.79
N GLU A 41 2.92 15.02 5.44
CA GLU A 41 2.81 16.44 5.85
C GLU A 41 3.68 16.75 7.08
N LEU A 42 3.89 15.76 7.95
CA LEU A 42 4.63 15.91 9.21
C LEU A 42 6.13 15.57 9.10
N GLY A 43 6.68 15.41 7.89
CA GLY A 43 8.10 15.06 7.71
C GLY A 43 8.45 13.62 8.11
N LEU A 44 7.46 12.71 8.08
CA LEU A 44 7.59 11.29 8.42
C LEU A 44 7.51 10.41 7.15
N GLU A 45 7.99 10.90 6.01
CA GLU A 45 7.88 10.28 4.69
C GLU A 45 8.45 8.86 4.64
N ARG A 46 9.47 8.59 5.47
CA ARG A 46 10.13 7.28 5.54
C ARG A 46 9.16 6.14 5.86
N TYR A 47 8.05 6.42 6.53
CA TYR A 47 7.01 5.43 6.85
C TYR A 47 5.97 5.24 5.75
N GLN A 48 5.84 6.17 4.80
CA GLN A 48 4.79 6.09 3.77
C GLN A 48 4.99 4.90 2.84
N ALA A 49 6.20 4.77 2.26
CA ALA A 49 6.45 3.75 1.26
C ALA A 49 6.43 2.32 1.83
N PRO A 50 7.05 2.02 3.00
CA PRO A 50 6.91 0.70 3.62
C PRO A 50 5.46 0.34 3.96
N LEU A 51 4.67 1.29 4.48
CA LEU A 51 3.26 1.04 4.80
C LEU A 51 2.43 0.76 3.55
N ALA A 52 2.63 1.54 2.47
CA ALA A 52 1.96 1.29 1.20
C ALA A 52 2.39 -0.05 0.58
N ARG A 53 3.67 -0.40 0.65
CA ARG A 53 4.20 -1.70 0.18
C ARG A 53 3.55 -2.86 0.92
N PHE A 54 3.42 -2.77 2.24
CA PHE A 54 2.75 -3.77 3.05
C PHE A 54 1.33 -4.04 2.56
N PHE A 55 0.51 -2.99 2.37
CA PHE A 55 -0.83 -3.18 1.85
C PHE A 55 -0.85 -3.74 0.42
N LEU A 56 0.08 -3.35 -0.46
CA LEU A 56 0.18 -3.97 -1.78
C LEU A 56 0.50 -5.47 -1.70
N GLU A 57 1.39 -5.88 -0.81
CA GLU A 57 1.72 -7.30 -0.62
C GLU A 57 0.52 -8.10 -0.09
N GLU A 58 -0.14 -7.57 0.94
CA GLU A 58 -1.32 -8.21 1.54
C GLU A 58 -2.51 -8.30 0.57
N THR A 59 -2.61 -7.37 -0.38
CA THR A 59 -3.73 -7.31 -1.34
C THR A 59 -3.45 -8.04 -2.65
N LEU A 60 -2.23 -7.96 -3.20
CA LEU A 60 -1.89 -8.46 -4.53
C LEU A 60 -1.17 -9.81 -4.50
N VAL A 61 -0.39 -10.09 -3.46
CA VAL A 61 0.41 -11.31 -3.36
C VAL A 61 -0.28 -12.33 -2.47
N ARG A 62 -0.65 -11.92 -1.25
CA ARG A 62 -1.25 -12.82 -0.25
C ARG A 62 -2.76 -12.94 -0.40
N GLY A 63 -3.43 -11.95 -1.00
CA GLY A 63 -4.87 -11.96 -1.24
C GLY A 63 -5.74 -11.86 0.02
N GLU A 64 -5.17 -11.35 1.12
CA GLU A 64 -5.78 -11.37 2.46
C GLU A 64 -6.65 -10.14 2.74
N LEU A 65 -6.44 -9.06 1.97
CA LEU A 65 -7.16 -7.80 2.11
C LEU A 65 -7.91 -7.39 0.83
N PRO A 66 -8.80 -8.24 0.26
CA PRO A 66 -9.48 -7.93 -1.00
C PRO A 66 -10.24 -6.59 -0.98
N ALA A 67 -10.86 -6.20 0.16
CA ALA A 67 -11.59 -4.94 0.26
C ALA A 67 -10.69 -3.68 0.32
N VAL A 68 -9.38 -3.88 0.54
CA VAL A 68 -8.38 -2.80 0.59
C VAL A 68 -7.68 -2.65 -0.76
N ARG A 69 -7.70 -3.67 -1.62
CA ARG A 69 -6.94 -3.74 -2.88
C ARG A 69 -7.11 -2.49 -3.74
N GLN A 70 -8.35 -2.06 -3.99
CA GLN A 70 -8.62 -0.89 -4.82
C GLN A 70 -8.02 0.37 -4.18
N SER A 71 -8.19 0.55 -2.87
CA SER A 71 -7.65 1.72 -2.18
C SER A 71 -6.12 1.73 -2.10
N ALA A 72 -5.49 0.56 -2.01
CA ALA A 72 -4.04 0.42 -2.08
C ALA A 72 -3.49 0.95 -3.40
N LEU A 73 -4.13 0.59 -4.52
CA LEU A 73 -3.73 1.01 -5.86
C LEU A 73 -4.09 2.48 -6.15
N ASP A 74 -5.31 2.90 -5.86
CA ASP A 74 -5.81 4.23 -6.22
C ASP A 74 -5.31 5.36 -5.31
N TYR A 75 -5.11 5.07 -4.02
CA TYR A 75 -4.88 6.12 -3.02
C TYR A 75 -3.57 5.94 -2.26
N PHE A 76 -3.28 4.73 -1.75
CA PHE A 76 -2.16 4.56 -0.82
C PHE A 76 -0.82 4.80 -1.51
N VAL A 77 -0.63 4.23 -2.71
CA VAL A 77 0.57 4.44 -3.53
C VAL A 77 0.76 5.91 -3.88
N PHE A 78 -0.33 6.62 -4.22
CA PHE A 78 -0.27 8.01 -4.63
C PHE A 78 -0.14 9.00 -3.47
N SER A 79 -0.39 8.56 -2.24
CA SER A 79 -0.11 9.36 -1.04
C SER A 79 1.38 9.44 -0.72
N VAL A 80 2.20 8.51 -1.23
CA VAL A 80 3.66 8.53 -1.05
C VAL A 80 4.27 9.72 -1.79
N ARG A 81 4.86 10.66 -1.04
CA ARG A 81 5.41 11.92 -1.59
C ARG A 81 6.64 11.68 -2.48
N CYS A 82 7.57 10.82 -2.03
CA CYS A 82 8.79 10.53 -2.76
C CYS A 82 8.49 9.84 -4.10
N ALA A 83 8.69 10.57 -5.21
CA ALA A 83 8.42 10.07 -6.56
C ALA A 83 9.21 8.78 -6.90
N ARG A 84 10.45 8.66 -6.41
CA ARG A 84 11.28 7.45 -6.60
C ARG A 84 10.67 6.23 -5.91
N GLN A 85 10.20 6.39 -4.66
CA GLN A 85 9.55 5.30 -3.92
C GLN A 85 8.19 4.95 -4.55
N ARG A 86 7.39 5.95 -4.94
CA ARG A 86 6.11 5.74 -5.62
C ARG A 86 6.28 4.94 -6.91
N ARG A 87 7.28 5.23 -7.74
CA ARG A 87 7.59 4.43 -8.95
C ARG A 87 7.94 2.97 -8.62
N ARG A 88 8.72 2.72 -7.56
CA ARG A 88 9.03 1.36 -7.11
C ARG A 88 7.78 0.60 -6.66
N LEU A 89 6.84 1.28 -5.99
CA LEU A 89 5.56 0.68 -5.59
C LEU A 89 4.67 0.36 -6.80
N LEU A 90 4.61 1.25 -7.79
CA LEU A 90 3.85 1.00 -9.02
C LEU A 90 4.41 -0.18 -9.82
N ARG A 91 5.74 -0.30 -9.91
CA ARG A 91 6.39 -1.46 -10.54
C ARG A 91 6.02 -2.76 -9.82
N PHE A 92 6.14 -2.78 -8.48
CA PHE A 92 5.72 -3.93 -7.68
C PHE A 92 4.23 -4.27 -7.89
N ALA A 93 3.38 -3.26 -7.85
CA ALA A 93 1.96 -3.46 -8.09
C ALA A 93 1.69 -4.07 -9.48
N TRP A 94 2.38 -3.60 -10.52
CA TRP A 94 2.27 -4.12 -11.88
C TRP A 94 2.77 -5.57 -12.01
N GLU A 95 3.89 -5.92 -11.36
CA GLU A 95 4.45 -7.27 -11.35
C GLU A 95 3.48 -8.30 -10.76
N HIS A 96 2.71 -7.92 -9.72
CA HIS A 96 1.82 -8.82 -9.00
C HIS A 96 0.34 -8.67 -9.36
N PHE A 97 -0.07 -7.60 -10.04
CA PHE A 97 -1.46 -7.43 -10.44
C PHE A 97 -1.84 -8.41 -11.54
N ARG A 98 -2.96 -9.11 -11.36
CA ARG A 98 -3.54 -10.03 -12.35
C ARG A 98 -4.99 -9.67 -12.67
N PRO A 99 -5.37 -9.69 -13.97
CA PRO A 99 -4.51 -9.86 -15.15
C PRO A 99 -3.70 -8.59 -15.45
N ARG A 100 -2.42 -8.74 -15.84
CA ARG A 100 -1.47 -7.61 -16.01
C ARG A 100 -1.93 -6.57 -17.04
N ARG A 101 -2.65 -6.99 -18.09
CA ARG A 101 -3.22 -6.11 -19.12
C ARG A 101 -4.23 -5.08 -18.59
N LYS A 102 -4.83 -5.31 -17.42
CA LYS A 102 -5.81 -4.41 -16.80
C LYS A 102 -5.17 -3.41 -15.82
N PHE A 103 -3.84 -3.40 -15.69
CA PHE A 103 -3.16 -2.45 -14.83
C PHE A 103 -3.15 -1.06 -15.48
N VAL A 104 -3.76 -0.06 -14.83
CA VAL A 104 -3.95 1.30 -15.37
C VAL A 104 -3.15 2.40 -14.67
N TRP A 105 -2.47 2.07 -13.56
CA TRP A 105 -1.78 3.06 -12.70
C TRP A 105 -0.39 3.48 -13.19
N GLY A 106 -0.09 3.20 -14.46
CA GLY A 106 1.14 3.63 -15.12
C GLY A 106 1.26 3.03 -16.52
N PRO A 107 1.99 3.70 -17.42
CA PRO A 107 2.17 3.21 -18.78
C PRO A 107 3.11 1.99 -18.77
N HIS A 108 2.74 0.93 -19.49
CA HIS A 108 3.37 -0.40 -19.34
C HIS A 108 4.83 -0.44 -19.79
N ASP A 109 5.21 0.44 -20.73
CA ASP A 109 6.59 0.66 -21.19
C ASP A 109 7.51 1.17 -20.07
N LYS A 110 6.99 1.96 -19.12
CA LYS A 110 7.75 2.50 -17.99
C LYS A 110 7.75 1.60 -16.75
N LEU A 111 6.98 0.51 -16.79
CA LEU A 111 6.84 -0.45 -15.69
C LEU A 111 7.62 -1.74 -15.94
N ARG A 112 8.06 -1.97 -17.18
CA ARG A 112 9.02 -3.02 -17.53
C ARG A 112 10.43 -2.73 -17.00
#